data_AF-A0A3A0BM57-F1
#
_entry.id   AF-A0A3A0BM57-F1
#
_cell.length_a   1.000
_cell.length_b   1.000
_cell.length_c   1.000
_cell.angle_alpha   90.00
_cell.angle_beta   90.00
_cell.angle_gamma   90.00
#
_symmetry.space_group_name_H-M   'P 1'
#
loop_
_entity.id
_entity.type
_entity.pdbx_description
1 polymer ?
#
loop_
_entity_poly.entity_id
_entity_poly.type
_entity_poly.pdbx_seq_one_letter_code
_entity_poly.pdbx_strand_id
1 'polypeptide(L)'
;MAEPPVQQQHPSPSPPEQKLGDTPVAPWAMPSEGQKAAVEPVRDALQAALATIDCQEKADALVESIAAHGGELPAKEVAQTQPPAASPAEAAQQVEAARAAAPAEQEAEAVLEETARVLTTPDQPTREAVAEAAQEVLNPEQQGAPPVAEPQRSYLQRAVLKRLKPYDALDARLFLAVNHLPHTPLLNRFFYTITFVFTGGTAWYVLMGLVALWRPRLGWRLIRGSVVPLAVATSLVEHPIKRYFRRRRPFISIIQAIVIGKKPGSWSFPSGHSAAAFAGAWLFSRYLPRGRGLFYTLASLVAFSRIYLGDHYPADVVSGSALGMLFAGWTRRLLGWRGKRRFVAFLDRHDSVDEMPGLAEALQEMSDGKWESLRERYPEHRRLNDALRRQSRRAR
;
A
#
# COMPACT_ATOMS: atom_id res chain seq x y z
N MET A 1 -41.11 -29.67 -11.40
CA MET A 1 -40.10 -28.60 -11.20
C MET A 1 -39.81 -28.56 -9.71
N ALA A 2 -38.60 -28.95 -9.30
CA ALA A 2 -38.19 -28.94 -7.90
C ALA A 2 -37.25 -27.75 -7.68
N GLU A 3 -37.54 -26.90 -6.69
CA GLU A 3 -36.72 -25.76 -6.31
C GLU A 3 -35.36 -26.21 -5.73
N PRO A 4 -34.27 -25.48 -5.99
CA PRO A 4 -32.97 -25.80 -5.42
C PRO A 4 -32.90 -25.39 -3.94
N PRO A 5 -32.10 -26.08 -3.12
CA PRO A 5 -32.02 -25.82 -1.68
C PRO A 5 -31.32 -24.50 -1.38
N VAL A 6 -31.89 -23.74 -0.44
CA VAL A 6 -31.37 -22.50 0.11
C VAL A 6 -30.03 -22.76 0.80
N GLN A 7 -28.95 -22.15 0.31
CA GLN A 7 -27.65 -22.16 0.98
C GLN A 7 -27.77 -21.41 2.32
N GLN A 8 -27.60 -22.14 3.42
CA GLN A 8 -27.43 -21.58 4.75
C GLN A 8 -26.15 -20.73 4.77
N GLN A 9 -26.30 -19.42 4.93
CA GLN A 9 -25.18 -18.50 5.14
C GLN A 9 -24.56 -18.80 6.52
N HIS A 10 -23.33 -19.30 6.53
CA HIS A 10 -22.55 -19.39 7.77
C HIS A 10 -22.38 -17.97 8.36
N PRO A 11 -22.61 -17.76 9.66
CA PRO A 11 -22.33 -16.49 10.30
C PRO A 11 -20.84 -16.19 10.15
N SER A 12 -20.54 -15.03 9.54
CA SER A 12 -19.16 -14.54 9.44
C SER A 12 -18.59 -14.42 10.86
N PRO A 13 -17.32 -14.82 11.10
CA PRO A 13 -16.70 -14.66 12.40
C PRO A 13 -16.77 -13.18 12.81
N SER A 14 -17.19 -12.94 14.05
CA SER A 14 -17.28 -11.60 14.62
C SER A 14 -15.95 -10.86 14.41
N PRO A 15 -15.96 -9.64 13.86
CA PRO A 15 -14.73 -8.89 13.66
C PRO A 15 -14.02 -8.68 15.01
N PRO A 16 -12.67 -8.73 15.05
CA PRO A 16 -11.92 -8.48 16.27
C PRO A 16 -12.24 -7.08 16.81
N GLU A 17 -12.28 -6.95 18.15
CA GLU A 17 -12.61 -5.70 18.83
C GLU A 17 -11.73 -4.53 18.36
N GLN A 18 -12.39 -3.46 17.90
CA GLN A 18 -11.76 -2.26 17.37
C GLN A 18 -11.34 -1.32 18.51
N LYS A 19 -10.08 -0.90 18.53
CA LYS A 19 -9.56 0.12 19.45
C LYS A 19 -9.80 1.52 18.87
N LEU A 20 -9.84 2.55 19.73
CA LEU A 20 -9.86 3.95 19.29
C LEU A 20 -8.60 4.21 18.45
N GLY A 21 -8.78 4.60 17.19
CA GLY A 21 -7.70 4.62 16.20
C GLY A 21 -7.79 3.56 15.11
N ASP A 22 -8.71 2.59 15.20
CA ASP A 22 -9.06 1.71 14.09
C ASP A 22 -9.96 2.47 13.09
N THR A 23 -9.38 2.81 11.93
CA THR A 23 -10.03 3.57 10.84
C THR A 23 -11.15 2.79 10.19
N PRO A 24 -12.14 3.49 9.58
CA PRO A 24 -13.24 2.90 8.84
C PRO A 24 -12.81 1.92 7.74
N VAL A 25 -13.68 0.93 7.55
CA VAL A 25 -13.70 -0.01 6.45
C VAL A 25 -13.85 0.79 5.15
N ALA A 26 -12.93 0.63 4.21
CA ALA A 26 -13.11 1.16 2.86
C ALA A 26 -14.25 0.40 2.12
N PRO A 27 -15.01 1.04 1.21
CA PRO A 27 -14.75 2.34 0.60
C PRO A 27 -15.70 3.42 1.15
N TRP A 28 -15.11 4.52 1.56
CA TRP A 28 -15.72 5.82 1.86
C TRP A 28 -16.88 6.08 0.90
N ALA A 29 -18.12 6.08 1.39
CA ALA A 29 -19.17 6.74 0.66
C ALA A 29 -18.85 8.24 0.75
N MET A 30 -18.77 8.93 -0.38
CA MET A 30 -18.70 10.38 -0.32
C MET A 30 -20.04 10.84 0.28
N PRO A 31 -20.04 11.60 1.38
CA PRO A 31 -21.26 12.15 1.92
C PRO A 31 -21.96 12.97 0.83
N SER A 32 -23.28 12.84 0.78
CA SER A 32 -24.13 13.61 -0.13
C SER A 32 -24.02 15.11 0.17
N GLU A 33 -24.34 15.96 -0.80
CA GLU A 33 -24.33 17.42 -0.61
C GLU A 33 -25.17 17.86 0.61
N GLY A 34 -26.29 17.19 0.87
CA GLY A 34 -27.10 17.45 2.07
C GLY A 34 -26.40 17.06 3.38
N GLN A 35 -25.60 16.00 3.37
CA GLN A 35 -24.79 15.59 4.53
C GLN A 35 -23.62 16.54 4.75
N LYS A 36 -22.99 17.03 3.67
CA LYS A 36 -21.94 18.06 3.74
C LYS A 36 -22.47 19.37 4.31
N ALA A 37 -23.63 19.82 3.84
CA ALA A 37 -24.29 21.01 4.37
C ALA A 37 -24.66 20.84 5.86
N ALA A 38 -25.09 19.65 6.27
CA ALA A 38 -25.45 19.38 7.66
C ALA A 38 -24.28 19.45 8.65
N VAL A 39 -23.03 19.26 8.19
CA VAL A 39 -21.82 19.34 9.02
C VAL A 39 -21.05 20.65 8.84
N GLU A 40 -21.61 21.63 8.14
CA GLU A 40 -21.00 22.96 7.99
C GLU A 40 -20.65 23.62 9.35
N PRO A 41 -21.48 23.54 10.40
CA PRO A 41 -21.11 24.06 11.71
C PRO A 41 -19.87 23.38 12.31
N VAL A 42 -19.65 22.09 12.05
CA VAL A 42 -18.43 21.38 12.50
C VAL A 42 -17.19 21.98 11.84
N ARG A 43 -17.28 22.30 10.54
CA ARG A 43 -16.20 22.93 9.80
C ARG A 43 -15.88 24.32 10.37
N ASP A 44 -16.90 25.13 10.63
CA ASP A 44 -16.74 26.46 11.18
C ASP A 44 -16.14 26.43 12.61
N ALA A 45 -16.62 25.51 13.45
CA ALA A 45 -16.06 25.28 14.78
C ALA A 45 -14.59 24.88 14.73
N LEU A 46 -14.21 23.96 13.82
CA LEU A 46 -12.82 23.53 13.65
C LEU A 46 -11.93 24.67 13.13
N GLN A 47 -12.42 25.50 12.22
CA GLN A 47 -11.68 26.68 11.74
C GLN A 47 -11.46 27.70 12.86
N ALA A 48 -12.49 27.97 13.67
CA ALA A 48 -12.37 28.85 14.82
C ALA A 48 -11.40 28.28 15.86
N ALA A 49 -11.49 26.99 16.17
CA ALA A 49 -10.57 26.28 17.05
C ALA A 49 -9.13 26.41 16.57
N LEU A 50 -8.86 26.15 15.28
CA LEU A 50 -7.53 26.32 14.69
C LEU A 50 -7.03 27.77 14.80
N ALA A 51 -7.89 28.77 14.62
CA ALA A 51 -7.51 30.17 14.69
C ALA A 51 -6.98 30.58 16.07
N THR A 52 -7.37 29.88 17.15
CA THR A 52 -6.85 30.12 18.50
C THR A 52 -5.40 29.65 18.70
N ILE A 53 -4.91 28.76 17.84
CA ILE A 53 -3.57 28.15 17.91
C ILE A 53 -2.55 29.08 17.25
N ASP A 54 -2.28 30.23 17.88
CA ASP A 54 -1.39 31.27 17.35
C ASP A 54 0.11 30.99 17.55
N CYS A 55 0.48 30.05 18.42
CA CYS A 55 1.87 29.67 18.68
C CYS A 55 2.07 28.16 18.88
N GLN A 56 3.34 27.72 18.83
CA GLN A 56 3.72 26.31 19.01
C GLN A 56 3.39 25.80 20.42
N GLU A 57 3.50 26.64 21.45
CA GLU A 57 3.24 26.26 22.85
C GLU A 57 1.76 25.88 23.04
N LYS A 58 0.83 26.66 22.49
CA LYS A 58 -0.61 26.32 22.50
C LYS A 58 -0.89 25.03 21.75
N ALA A 59 -0.24 24.80 20.61
CA ALA A 59 -0.41 23.54 19.87
C ALA A 59 0.10 22.33 20.65
N ASP A 60 1.27 22.46 21.29
CA ASP A 60 1.85 21.40 22.11
C ASP A 60 0.96 21.10 23.34
N ALA A 61 0.45 22.14 24.02
CA ALA A 61 -0.46 22.01 25.16
C ALA A 61 -1.81 21.37 24.78
N LEU A 62 -2.38 21.77 23.63
CA LEU A 62 -3.62 21.21 23.11
C LEU A 62 -3.48 19.70 22.82
N VAL A 63 -2.42 19.32 22.10
CA VAL A 63 -2.15 17.91 21.79
C VAL A 63 -1.85 17.11 23.06
N GLU A 64 -1.19 17.72 24.04
CA GLU A 64 -0.98 17.13 25.36
C GLU A 64 -2.28 16.86 26.10
N SER A 65 -3.18 17.84 26.13
CA SER A 65 -4.47 17.72 26.81
C SER A 65 -5.36 16.66 26.17
N ILE A 66 -5.50 16.68 24.84
CA ILE A 66 -6.24 15.66 24.09
C ILE A 66 -5.65 14.25 24.33
N ALA A 67 -4.33 14.14 24.39
CA ALA A 67 -3.67 12.86 24.69
C ALA A 67 -3.91 12.41 26.13
N ALA A 68 -3.99 13.33 27.09
CA ALA A 68 -4.26 13.03 28.50
C ALA A 68 -5.71 12.58 28.72
N HIS A 69 -6.68 13.17 28.02
CA HIS A 69 -8.11 12.85 28.16
C HIS A 69 -8.57 11.69 27.26
N GLY A 70 -7.93 11.46 26.10
CA GLY A 70 -8.38 10.50 25.09
C GLY A 70 -7.33 9.51 24.57
N GLY A 71 -6.07 9.60 24.99
CA GLY A 71 -4.95 8.83 24.40
C GLY A 71 -4.92 7.34 24.71
N GLU A 72 -5.63 6.88 25.75
CA GLU A 72 -5.59 5.49 26.21
C GLU A 72 -6.96 4.77 26.26
N LEU A 73 -8.07 5.48 26.00
CA LEU A 73 -9.41 4.89 26.07
C LEU A 73 -9.77 4.19 24.74
N PRO A 74 -10.15 2.90 24.74
CA PRO A 74 -10.69 2.24 23.54
C PRO A 74 -11.98 2.91 23.04
N ALA A 75 -12.29 2.81 21.74
CA ALA A 75 -13.40 3.56 21.12
C ALA A 75 -14.75 3.28 21.78
N LYS A 76 -14.86 2.07 22.31
CA LYS A 76 -16.01 1.57 23.04
C LYS A 76 -16.21 2.30 24.37
N GLU A 77 -15.15 2.74 25.03
CA GLU A 77 -15.21 3.51 26.28
C GLU A 77 -15.54 4.99 26.01
N VAL A 78 -14.98 5.56 24.94
CA VAL A 78 -15.32 6.92 24.49
C VAL A 78 -16.76 7.00 23.97
N ALA A 79 -17.27 5.98 23.29
CA ALA A 79 -18.66 5.90 22.87
C ALA A 79 -19.65 5.64 24.03
N GLN A 80 -19.16 5.29 25.22
CA GLN A 80 -19.98 5.04 26.42
C GLN A 80 -20.17 6.29 27.29
N THR A 81 -19.39 7.36 27.08
CA THR A 81 -19.46 8.56 27.93
C THR A 81 -20.61 9.50 27.54
N GLN A 82 -21.11 9.45 26.30
CA GLN A 82 -22.32 10.15 25.83
C GLN A 82 -22.96 9.39 24.64
N PRO A 83 -24.25 9.59 24.34
CA PRO A 83 -24.92 8.94 23.22
C PRO A 83 -24.26 9.34 21.88
N PRO A 84 -23.92 8.37 21.01
CA PRO A 84 -23.37 8.67 19.70
C PRO A 84 -24.39 9.45 18.86
N ALA A 85 -23.94 10.48 18.13
CA ALA A 85 -24.79 11.21 17.20
C ALA A 85 -25.44 10.25 16.19
N ALA A 86 -26.77 10.32 16.07
CA ALA A 86 -27.55 9.47 15.16
C ALA A 86 -27.67 10.08 13.75
N SER A 87 -27.28 11.35 13.58
CA SER A 87 -27.25 12.01 12.27
C SER A 87 -26.13 13.05 12.14
N PRO A 88 -25.76 13.47 10.91
CA PRO A 88 -24.78 14.54 10.71
C PRO A 88 -25.18 15.88 11.34
N ALA A 89 -26.48 16.19 11.39
CA ALA A 89 -26.98 17.41 12.00
C ALA A 89 -26.87 17.37 13.53
N GLU A 90 -27.15 16.22 14.15
CA GLU A 90 -26.93 16.02 15.59
C GLU A 90 -25.45 16.10 15.95
N ALA A 91 -24.58 15.53 15.13
CA ALA A 91 -23.13 15.67 15.27
C ALA A 91 -22.69 17.13 15.27
N ALA A 92 -23.21 17.94 14.32
CA ALA A 92 -22.92 19.37 14.27
C ALA A 92 -23.42 20.11 15.52
N GLN A 93 -24.62 19.77 16.01
CA GLN A 93 -25.14 20.34 17.25
C GLN A 93 -24.30 19.97 18.47
N GLN A 94 -23.80 18.73 18.56
CA GLN A 94 -22.93 18.31 19.66
C GLN A 94 -21.61 19.08 19.68
N VAL A 95 -20.96 19.26 18.52
CA VAL A 95 -19.71 20.01 18.40
C VAL A 95 -19.91 21.49 18.75
N GLU A 96 -20.97 22.12 18.25
CA GLU A 96 -21.30 23.52 18.59
C GLU A 96 -21.70 23.69 20.06
N ALA A 97 -22.40 22.72 20.65
CA ALA A 97 -22.72 22.74 22.08
C ALA A 97 -21.46 22.62 22.94
N ALA A 98 -20.51 21.75 22.55
CA ALA A 98 -19.22 21.62 23.22
C ALA A 98 -18.41 22.92 23.13
N ARG A 99 -18.39 23.54 21.94
CA ARG A 99 -17.77 24.84 21.71
C ARG A 99 -18.37 25.94 22.60
N ALA A 100 -19.70 26.05 22.64
CA ALA A 100 -20.40 27.09 23.38
C ALA A 100 -20.32 26.91 24.91
N ALA A 101 -20.19 25.67 25.39
CA ALA A 101 -20.04 25.37 26.81
C ALA A 101 -18.60 25.55 27.33
N ALA A 102 -17.61 25.53 26.44
CA ALA A 102 -16.20 25.63 26.82
C ALA A 102 -15.79 27.06 27.17
N PRO A 103 -14.94 27.26 28.19
CA PRO A 103 -14.23 28.52 28.36
C PRO A 103 -13.44 28.88 27.10
N ALA A 104 -13.28 30.18 26.80
CA ALA A 104 -12.58 30.65 25.59
C ALA A 104 -11.16 30.08 25.42
N GLU A 105 -10.47 29.78 26.53
CA GLU A 105 -9.13 29.19 26.52
C GLU A 105 -9.11 27.69 26.18
N GLN A 106 -10.24 26.99 26.35
CA GLN A 106 -10.41 25.54 26.12
C GLN A 106 -11.30 25.24 24.90
N GLU A 107 -11.75 26.26 24.17
CA GLU A 107 -12.65 26.12 23.02
C GLU A 107 -12.08 25.14 21.98
N ALA A 108 -10.78 25.25 21.66
CA ALA A 108 -10.15 24.39 20.67
C ALA A 108 -10.05 22.93 21.11
N GLU A 109 -9.81 22.71 22.41
CA GLU A 109 -9.76 21.37 23.00
C GLU A 109 -11.14 20.72 22.93
N ALA A 110 -12.17 21.41 23.42
CA ALA A 110 -13.55 20.91 23.43
C ALA A 110 -14.06 20.57 22.02
N VAL A 111 -13.79 21.43 21.03
CA VAL A 111 -14.17 21.18 19.63
C VAL A 111 -13.46 19.94 19.07
N LEU A 112 -12.15 19.80 19.30
CA LEU A 112 -11.39 18.68 18.76
C LEU A 112 -11.72 17.36 19.44
N GLU A 113 -11.92 17.36 20.76
CA GLU A 113 -12.33 16.17 21.51
C GLU A 113 -13.72 15.71 21.10
N GLU A 114 -14.68 16.62 21.00
CA GLU A 114 -16.04 16.28 20.60
C GLU A 114 -16.08 15.81 19.13
N THR A 115 -15.32 16.46 18.24
CA THR A 115 -15.18 15.99 16.85
C THR A 115 -14.57 14.59 16.81
N ALA A 116 -13.51 14.33 17.58
CA ALA A 116 -12.89 13.01 17.67
C ALA A 116 -13.85 11.96 18.22
N ARG A 117 -14.69 12.32 19.18
CA ARG A 117 -15.74 11.45 19.72
C ARG A 117 -16.79 11.11 18.68
N VAL A 118 -17.30 12.09 17.95
CA VAL A 118 -18.28 11.88 16.87
C VAL A 118 -17.71 10.94 15.79
N LEU A 119 -16.41 11.02 15.49
CA LEU A 119 -15.74 10.10 14.56
C LEU A 119 -15.71 8.63 15.04
N THR A 120 -16.10 8.35 16.28
CA THR A 120 -16.25 6.98 16.81
C THR A 120 -17.65 6.41 16.62
N THR A 121 -18.62 7.22 16.16
CA THR A 121 -20.02 6.78 16.00
C THR A 121 -20.13 5.57 15.06
N PRO A 122 -20.97 4.56 15.39
CA PRO A 122 -21.21 3.43 14.51
C PRO A 122 -21.91 3.84 13.21
N ASP A 123 -22.62 4.97 13.18
CA ASP A 123 -23.27 5.48 11.98
C ASP A 123 -22.24 5.91 10.92
N GLN A 124 -22.13 5.13 9.85
CA GLN A 124 -21.14 5.36 8.80
C GLN A 124 -21.32 6.73 8.10
N PRO A 125 -22.53 7.12 7.67
CA PRO A 125 -22.72 8.40 6.98
C PRO A 125 -22.36 9.63 7.84
N THR A 126 -22.73 9.65 9.12
CA THR A 126 -22.36 10.72 10.05
C THR A 126 -20.85 10.79 10.24
N ARG A 127 -20.22 9.63 10.45
CA ARG A 127 -18.76 9.54 10.61
C ARG A 127 -18.01 10.04 9.38
N GLU A 128 -18.46 9.67 8.18
CA GLU A 128 -17.84 10.07 6.92
C GLU A 128 -18.02 11.57 6.64
N ALA A 129 -19.19 12.13 6.92
CA ALA A 129 -19.45 13.56 6.79
C ALA A 129 -18.54 14.40 7.71
N VAL A 130 -18.46 14.03 8.99
CA VAL A 130 -17.61 14.72 9.97
C VAL A 130 -16.12 14.52 9.66
N ALA A 131 -15.73 13.33 9.20
CA ALA A 131 -14.35 13.07 8.77
C ALA A 131 -13.98 13.92 7.56
N GLU A 132 -14.86 14.09 6.58
CA GLU A 132 -14.60 14.97 5.44
C GLU A 132 -14.49 16.43 5.88
N ALA A 133 -15.39 16.92 6.74
CA ALA A 133 -15.30 18.28 7.29
C ALA A 133 -13.96 18.52 7.99
N ALA A 134 -13.52 17.58 8.84
CA ALA A 134 -12.22 17.66 9.49
C ALA A 134 -11.04 17.64 8.49
N GLN A 135 -11.14 16.83 7.42
CA GLN A 135 -10.12 16.78 6.37
C GLN A 135 -10.07 18.07 5.54
N GLU A 136 -11.21 18.71 5.26
CA GLU A 136 -11.24 19.99 4.56
C GLU A 136 -10.53 21.10 5.35
N VAL A 137 -10.68 21.09 6.68
CA VAL A 137 -10.05 22.08 7.56
C VAL A 137 -8.56 21.80 7.77
N LEU A 138 -8.18 20.54 8.02
CA LEU A 138 -6.80 20.17 8.32
C LEU A 138 -5.92 20.00 7.07
N ASN A 139 -6.52 19.59 5.96
CA ASN A 139 -5.87 19.24 4.69
C ASN A 139 -6.58 19.84 3.46
N PRO A 140 -6.82 21.17 3.41
CA PRO A 140 -7.49 21.81 2.28
C PRO A 140 -6.79 21.58 0.93
N GLU A 141 -5.49 21.30 0.94
CA GLU A 141 -4.70 20.98 -0.26
C GLU A 141 -5.21 19.74 -0.99
N GLN A 142 -5.88 18.82 -0.29
CA GLN A 142 -6.51 17.65 -0.90
C GLN A 142 -7.74 18.00 -1.75
N GLN A 143 -8.31 19.19 -1.56
CA GLN A 143 -9.43 19.72 -2.33
C GLN A 143 -8.97 20.64 -3.48
N GLY A 144 -7.66 20.70 -3.76
CA GLY A 144 -7.09 21.55 -4.80
C GLY A 144 -6.87 23.00 -4.37
N ALA A 145 -7.05 23.32 -3.09
CA ALA A 145 -6.64 24.61 -2.56
C ALA A 145 -5.10 24.76 -2.70
N PRO A 146 -4.59 25.96 -3.02
CA PRO A 146 -3.16 26.20 -2.93
C PRO A 146 -2.70 25.94 -1.49
N PRO A 147 -1.47 25.44 -1.28
CA PRO A 147 -0.91 25.31 0.07
C PRO A 147 -0.77 26.71 0.67
N VAL A 148 -1.80 27.15 1.39
CA VAL A 148 -1.77 28.40 2.14
C VAL A 148 -0.93 28.13 3.38
N ALA A 149 0.13 28.91 3.57
CA ALA A 149 0.96 28.86 4.75
C ALA A 149 0.20 29.45 5.94
N GLU A 150 -0.69 28.66 6.53
CA GLU A 150 -1.30 28.97 7.82
C GLU A 150 -0.40 28.41 8.94
N PRO A 151 0.22 29.28 9.75
CA PRO A 151 1.12 28.86 10.83
C PRO A 151 0.46 27.88 11.81
N GLN A 152 -0.84 28.03 12.04
CA GLN A 152 -1.65 27.25 12.98
C GLN A 152 -1.58 25.75 12.67
N ARG A 153 -1.81 25.38 11.41
CA ARG A 153 -1.74 23.97 10.95
C ARG A 153 -0.33 23.41 11.07
N SER A 154 0.70 24.21 10.80
CA SER A 154 2.09 23.79 10.97
C SER A 154 2.53 23.67 12.44
N TYR A 155 1.95 24.46 13.35
CA TYR A 155 2.15 24.25 14.80
C TYR A 155 1.53 22.93 15.25
N LEU A 156 0.27 22.68 14.86
CA LEU A 156 -0.46 21.47 15.19
C LEU A 156 0.22 20.23 14.60
N GLN A 157 0.63 20.28 13.33
CA GLN A 157 1.38 19.20 12.68
C GLN A 157 2.65 18.87 13.46
N ARG A 158 3.45 19.87 13.85
CA ARG A 158 4.68 19.65 14.62
C ARG A 158 4.39 19.06 16.00
N ALA A 159 3.35 19.53 16.68
CA ALA A 159 2.92 19.01 17.98
C ALA A 159 2.52 17.53 17.89
N VAL A 160 1.69 17.16 16.91
CA VAL A 160 1.28 15.77 16.66
C VAL A 160 2.49 14.89 16.34
N LEU A 161 3.40 15.35 15.46
CA LEU A 161 4.59 14.58 15.09
C LEU A 161 5.55 14.31 16.27
N LYS A 162 5.60 15.17 17.28
CA LYS A 162 6.42 14.95 18.50
C LYS A 162 5.88 13.80 19.36
N ARG A 163 4.58 13.53 19.30
CA ARG A 163 3.92 12.46 20.08
C ARG A 163 3.95 11.10 19.39
N LEU A 164 4.24 11.06 18.10
CA LEU A 164 4.41 9.80 17.39
C LEU A 164 5.64 9.04 17.90
N LYS A 165 5.59 7.71 17.80
CA LYS A 165 6.76 6.87 18.06
C LYS A 165 7.91 7.31 17.16
N PRO A 166 9.19 7.18 17.59
CA PRO A 166 10.33 7.73 16.83
C PRO A 166 10.39 7.31 15.36
N TYR A 167 10.02 6.06 15.05
CA TYR A 167 9.99 5.56 13.68
C TYR A 167 8.82 6.14 12.86
N ASP A 168 7.63 6.27 13.45
CA ASP A 168 6.46 6.86 12.80
C ASP A 168 6.67 8.36 12.54
N ALA A 169 7.28 9.06 13.50
CA ALA A 169 7.67 10.46 13.36
C ALA A 169 8.69 10.66 12.23
N LEU A 170 9.70 9.79 12.14
CA LEU A 170 10.68 9.85 11.05
C LEU A 170 10.03 9.59 9.69
N ASP A 171 9.20 8.54 9.59
CA ASP A 171 8.51 8.18 8.35
C ASP A 171 7.55 9.28 7.87
N ALA A 172 6.83 9.92 8.80
CA ALA A 172 5.96 11.05 8.53
C ALA A 172 6.74 12.32 8.11
N ARG A 173 7.87 12.62 8.76
CA ARG A 173 8.74 13.76 8.37
C ARG A 173 9.33 13.58 6.99
N LEU A 174 9.79 12.37 6.67
CA LEU A 174 10.31 12.03 5.34
C LEU A 174 9.20 12.07 4.28
N PHE A 175 7.99 11.60 4.62
CA PHE A 175 6.81 11.77 3.78
C PHE A 175 6.56 13.24 3.45
N LEU A 176 6.44 14.10 4.48
CA LEU A 176 6.19 15.53 4.30
C LEU A 176 7.28 16.23 3.49
N ALA A 177 8.56 15.91 3.74
CA ALA A 177 9.67 16.47 2.99
C ALA A 177 9.58 16.19 1.47
N VAL A 178 9.06 15.02 1.08
CA VAL A 178 8.87 14.65 -0.33
C VAL A 178 7.54 15.17 -0.87
N ASN A 179 6.48 15.10 -0.07
CA ASN A 179 5.12 15.49 -0.45
C ASN A 179 4.95 17.01 -0.55
N HIS A 180 5.81 17.81 0.09
CA HIS A 180 5.83 19.28 -0.06
C HIS A 180 6.77 19.77 -1.17
N LEU A 181 7.32 18.86 -1.99
CA LEU A 181 8.01 19.27 -3.21
C LEU A 181 7.04 19.99 -4.18
N PRO A 182 7.55 20.81 -5.12
CA PRO A 182 6.70 21.64 -5.97
C PRO A 182 5.69 20.83 -6.82
N HIS A 183 4.40 20.96 -6.50
CA HIS A 183 3.29 20.30 -7.19
C HIS A 183 2.84 21.00 -8.49
N THR A 184 3.78 21.25 -9.41
CA THR A 184 3.46 21.85 -10.72
C THR A 184 2.57 20.92 -11.56
N PRO A 185 1.70 21.45 -12.45
CA PRO A 185 0.84 20.61 -13.30
C PRO A 185 1.63 19.59 -14.14
N LEU A 186 2.82 19.98 -14.61
CA LEU A 186 3.70 19.10 -15.38
C LEU A 186 4.24 17.94 -14.52
N LEU A 187 4.76 18.23 -13.33
CA LEU A 187 5.32 17.21 -12.45
C LEU A 187 4.24 16.25 -11.92
N ASN A 188 3.08 16.80 -11.57
CA ASN A 188 1.90 16.02 -11.19
C ASN A 188 1.46 15.08 -12.32
N ARG A 189 1.35 15.59 -13.55
CA ARG A 189 0.99 14.77 -14.71
C ARG A 189 2.05 13.69 -14.97
N PHE A 190 3.33 14.02 -14.86
CA PHE A 190 4.42 13.06 -15.06
C PHE A 190 4.34 11.90 -14.06
N PHE A 191 4.29 12.21 -12.75
CA PHE A 191 4.26 11.19 -11.70
C PHE A 191 2.94 10.41 -11.64
N TYR A 192 1.83 11.05 -11.97
CA TYR A 192 0.56 10.34 -12.12
C TYR A 192 0.63 9.36 -13.30
N THR A 193 1.15 9.80 -14.44
CA THR A 193 1.29 8.96 -15.64
C THR A 193 2.19 7.75 -15.41
N ILE A 194 3.37 7.94 -14.80
CA ILE A 194 4.29 6.81 -14.55
C ILE A 194 3.66 5.78 -13.60
N THR A 195 2.95 6.25 -12.56
CA THR A 195 2.22 5.38 -11.64
C THR A 195 1.14 4.59 -12.37
N PHE A 196 0.34 5.28 -13.19
CA PHE A 196 -0.76 4.68 -13.94
C PHE A 196 -0.25 3.56 -14.86
N VAL A 197 0.78 3.83 -15.65
CA VAL A 197 1.39 2.87 -16.59
C VAL A 197 1.96 1.63 -15.89
N PHE A 198 2.48 1.78 -14.67
CA PHE A 198 3.05 0.68 -13.89
C PHE A 198 2.04 -0.02 -12.95
N THR A 199 0.77 0.37 -12.97
CA THR A 199 -0.27 -0.25 -12.14
C THR A 199 -0.32 -1.76 -12.35
N GLY A 200 -0.27 -2.52 -11.25
CA GLY A 200 -0.27 -4.00 -11.29
C GLY A 200 0.91 -4.64 -12.03
N GLY A 201 1.95 -3.87 -12.39
CA GLY A 201 3.05 -4.34 -13.24
C GLY A 201 2.75 -4.32 -14.74
N THR A 202 1.71 -3.62 -15.19
CA THR A 202 1.27 -3.56 -16.60
C THR A 202 2.40 -3.22 -17.56
N ALA A 203 3.18 -2.17 -17.27
CA ALA A 203 4.35 -1.77 -18.05
C ALA A 203 5.34 -2.92 -18.28
N TRP A 204 5.57 -3.75 -17.27
CA TRP A 204 6.48 -4.90 -17.37
C TRP A 204 5.92 -5.96 -18.31
N TYR A 205 4.63 -6.30 -18.22
CA TYR A 205 4.00 -7.26 -19.12
C TYR A 205 4.04 -6.79 -20.58
N VAL A 206 3.76 -5.51 -20.83
CA VAL A 206 3.87 -4.91 -22.17
C VAL A 206 5.30 -5.01 -22.68
N LEU A 207 6.29 -4.64 -21.86
CA LEU A 207 7.70 -4.72 -22.24
C LEU A 207 8.15 -6.16 -22.54
N MET A 208 7.63 -7.16 -21.80
CA MET A 208 7.88 -8.57 -22.12
C MET A 208 7.37 -8.93 -23.52
N GLY A 209 6.16 -8.47 -23.87
CA GLY A 209 5.58 -8.64 -25.21
C GLY A 209 6.40 -7.98 -26.31
N LEU A 210 6.82 -6.73 -26.10
CA LEU A 210 7.67 -6.00 -27.05
C LEU A 210 9.02 -6.70 -27.29
N VAL A 211 9.65 -7.21 -26.22
CA VAL A 211 10.88 -8.01 -26.33
C VAL A 211 10.62 -9.32 -27.07
N ALA A 212 9.44 -9.93 -26.93
CA ALA A 212 9.07 -11.14 -27.68
C ALA A 212 8.81 -10.87 -29.16
N LEU A 213 8.36 -9.67 -29.53
CA LEU A 213 8.23 -9.26 -30.93
C LEU A 213 9.61 -8.99 -31.56
N TRP A 214 10.48 -8.26 -30.86
CA TRP A 214 11.80 -7.87 -31.40
C TRP A 214 12.85 -8.97 -31.32
N ARG A 215 12.83 -9.78 -30.24
CA ARG A 215 13.78 -10.86 -29.95
C ARG A 215 13.03 -12.11 -29.45
N PRO A 216 12.32 -12.85 -30.32
CA PRO A 216 11.37 -13.90 -29.92
C PRO A 216 11.90 -14.91 -28.91
N ARG A 217 13.11 -15.45 -29.14
CA ARG A 217 13.72 -16.43 -28.21
C ARG A 217 13.91 -15.85 -26.80
N LEU A 218 14.42 -14.61 -26.71
CA LEU A 218 14.65 -13.94 -25.44
C LEU A 218 13.33 -13.56 -24.77
N GLY A 219 12.40 -12.96 -25.52
CA GLY A 219 11.11 -12.53 -24.98
C GLY A 219 10.28 -13.69 -24.45
N TRP A 220 10.21 -14.81 -25.17
CA TRP A 220 9.51 -16.00 -24.66
C TRP A 220 10.15 -16.59 -23.39
N ARG A 221 11.49 -16.54 -23.26
CA ARG A 221 12.17 -16.95 -22.03
C ARG A 221 11.89 -16.01 -20.87
N LEU A 222 11.83 -14.71 -21.15
CA LEU A 222 11.48 -13.69 -20.18
C LEU A 222 10.04 -13.87 -19.69
N ILE A 223 9.07 -14.03 -20.61
CA ILE A 223 7.66 -14.29 -20.31
C ILE A 223 7.52 -15.52 -19.40
N ARG A 224 8.04 -16.67 -19.82
CA ARG A 224 7.89 -17.94 -19.08
C ARG A 224 8.46 -17.90 -17.68
N GLY A 225 9.55 -17.15 -17.47
CA GLY A 225 10.21 -17.09 -16.16
C GLY A 225 9.88 -15.85 -15.33
N SER A 226 8.99 -14.97 -15.81
CA SER A 226 8.71 -13.68 -15.13
C SER A 226 7.24 -13.36 -14.94
N VAL A 227 6.33 -13.86 -15.80
CA VAL A 227 4.89 -13.57 -15.67
C VAL A 227 4.34 -14.07 -14.33
N VAL A 228 4.53 -15.36 -14.03
CA VAL A 228 4.02 -15.95 -12.79
C VAL A 228 4.72 -15.36 -11.55
N PRO A 229 6.06 -15.22 -11.50
CA PRO A 229 6.72 -14.56 -10.38
C PRO A 229 6.27 -13.12 -10.13
N LEU A 230 6.04 -12.33 -11.18
CA LEU A 230 5.57 -10.96 -11.04
C LEU A 230 4.14 -10.92 -10.51
N ALA A 231 3.23 -11.72 -11.08
CA ALA A 231 1.85 -11.81 -10.62
C ALA A 231 1.76 -12.22 -9.15
N VAL A 232 2.49 -13.26 -8.74
CA VAL A 232 2.54 -13.73 -7.35
C VAL A 232 3.10 -12.66 -6.41
N ALA A 233 4.19 -11.99 -6.80
CA ALA A 233 4.78 -10.93 -5.99
C ALA A 233 3.79 -9.78 -5.72
N THR A 234 3.08 -9.33 -6.76
CA THR A 234 2.07 -8.27 -6.64
C THR A 234 0.87 -8.72 -5.79
N SER A 235 0.31 -9.92 -6.06
CA SER A 235 -0.86 -10.42 -5.35
C SER A 235 -0.61 -10.69 -3.86
N LEU A 236 0.58 -11.21 -3.49
CA LEU A 236 0.94 -11.42 -2.09
C LEU A 236 1.07 -10.10 -1.32
N VAL A 237 1.56 -9.05 -1.95
CA VAL A 237 1.64 -7.73 -1.30
C VAL A 237 0.25 -7.11 -1.19
N GLU A 238 -0.56 -7.15 -2.25
CA GLU A 238 -1.85 -6.44 -2.29
C GLU A 238 -2.96 -7.06 -1.44
N HIS A 239 -2.94 -8.38 -1.20
CA HIS A 239 -4.04 -9.05 -0.53
C HIS A 239 -3.71 -9.48 0.91
N PRO A 240 -2.86 -10.50 1.17
CA PRO A 240 -2.68 -11.00 2.53
C PRO A 240 -1.93 -10.01 3.42
N ILE A 241 -0.86 -9.39 2.92
CA ILE A 241 -0.01 -8.54 3.77
C ILE A 241 -0.71 -7.22 4.10
N LYS A 242 -1.33 -6.56 3.10
CA LYS A 242 -2.11 -5.34 3.35
C LYS A 242 -3.24 -5.53 4.35
N ARG A 243 -3.95 -6.67 4.29
CA ARG A 243 -5.06 -6.98 5.21
C ARG A 243 -4.60 -7.31 6.63
N TYR A 244 -3.35 -7.75 6.79
CA TYR A 244 -2.75 -8.04 8.09
C TYR A 244 -2.33 -6.75 8.81
N PHE A 245 -1.58 -5.86 8.15
CA PHE A 245 -1.03 -4.66 8.80
C PHE A 245 -2.02 -3.51 8.95
N ARG A 246 -2.97 -3.37 8.02
CA ARG A 246 -4.04 -2.34 8.05
C ARG A 246 -3.57 -0.91 8.36
N ARG A 247 -2.36 -0.55 7.91
CA ARG A 247 -1.80 0.78 8.15
C ARG A 247 -2.62 1.85 7.42
N ARG A 248 -3.02 2.91 8.14
CA ARG A 248 -3.63 4.13 7.58
C ARG A 248 -2.72 4.79 6.54
N ARG A 249 -3.31 5.50 5.58
CA ARG A 249 -2.55 6.26 4.56
C ARG A 249 -2.14 7.63 5.10
N PRO A 250 -1.07 8.23 4.56
CA PRO A 250 -0.60 9.55 4.98
C PRO A 250 -1.69 10.61 4.94
N PHE A 251 -2.47 10.65 3.86
CA PHE A 251 -3.53 11.64 3.68
C PHE A 251 -4.69 11.57 4.68
N ILE A 252 -4.78 10.49 5.46
CA ILE A 252 -5.78 10.36 6.53
C ILE A 252 -5.20 10.86 7.86
N SER A 253 -3.92 10.59 8.10
CA SER A 253 -3.29 10.71 9.42
C SER A 253 -2.36 11.91 9.57
N ILE A 254 -1.95 12.53 8.47
CA ILE A 254 -0.98 13.62 8.46
C ILE A 254 -1.70 14.91 8.08
N ILE A 255 -1.51 15.94 8.91
CA ILE A 255 -1.96 17.32 8.67
C ILE A 255 -1.07 17.94 7.58
N GLN A 256 -1.64 18.77 6.70
CA GLN A 256 -1.04 19.31 5.48
C GLN A 256 -0.53 18.24 4.50
N ALA A 257 -1.17 17.07 4.42
CA ALA A 257 -0.85 16.06 3.42
C ALA A 257 -1.52 16.37 2.08
N ILE A 258 -0.72 16.50 1.02
CA ILE A 258 -1.17 16.75 -0.36
C ILE A 258 -1.45 15.43 -1.05
N VAL A 259 -2.59 15.31 -1.74
CA VAL A 259 -2.93 14.14 -2.55
C VAL A 259 -3.23 14.56 -3.98
N ILE A 260 -2.62 13.87 -4.93
CA ILE A 260 -2.84 14.11 -6.36
C ILE A 260 -3.49 12.88 -6.99
N GLY A 261 -4.70 13.06 -7.52
CA GLY A 261 -5.47 12.03 -8.19
C GLY A 261 -6.42 11.27 -7.27
N LYS A 262 -6.81 10.06 -7.65
CA LYS A 262 -7.83 9.28 -6.93
C LYS A 262 -7.28 8.69 -5.63
N LYS A 263 -7.89 9.03 -4.50
CA LYS A 263 -7.60 8.43 -3.18
C LYS A 263 -7.85 6.90 -3.22
N PRO A 264 -6.83 6.05 -2.94
CA PRO A 264 -7.02 4.61 -2.95
C PRO A 264 -7.87 4.12 -1.76
N GLY A 265 -8.87 3.28 -2.02
CA GLY A 265 -9.71 2.66 -0.99
C GLY A 265 -9.11 1.42 -0.32
N SER A 266 -7.79 1.32 -0.17
CA SER A 266 -7.14 0.16 0.48
C SER A 266 -6.05 0.62 1.45
N TRP A 267 -5.60 -0.26 2.34
CA TRP A 267 -4.53 0.01 3.31
C TRP A 267 -3.20 0.45 2.65
N SER A 268 -2.41 1.20 3.41
CA SER A 268 -1.14 1.79 2.94
C SER A 268 -0.01 0.78 2.87
N PHE A 269 0.19 -0.02 3.91
CA PHE A 269 1.36 -0.90 4.02
C PHE A 269 1.06 -2.32 3.51
N PRO A 270 1.89 -2.91 2.62
CA PRO A 270 3.01 -2.32 1.88
C PRO A 270 2.54 -1.69 0.56
N SER A 271 3.40 -0.91 -0.10
CA SER A 271 3.10 -0.34 -1.41
C SER A 271 3.09 -1.40 -2.53
N GLY A 272 1.92 -1.63 -3.14
CA GLY A 272 1.73 -2.57 -4.26
C GLY A 272 2.43 -2.13 -5.55
N HIS A 273 2.33 -0.85 -5.91
CA HIS A 273 3.07 -0.28 -7.04
C HIS A 273 4.59 -0.46 -6.89
N SER A 274 5.13 -0.16 -5.71
CA SER A 274 6.57 -0.33 -5.45
C SER A 274 7.00 -1.80 -5.54
N ALA A 275 6.18 -2.71 -5.00
CA ALA A 275 6.42 -4.14 -5.12
C ALA A 275 6.44 -4.61 -6.57
N ALA A 276 5.45 -4.24 -7.37
CA ALA A 276 5.38 -4.60 -8.79
C ALA A 276 6.55 -3.98 -9.58
N ALA A 277 6.91 -2.72 -9.30
CA ALA A 277 7.98 -2.02 -9.99
C ALA A 277 9.34 -2.71 -9.77
N PHE A 278 9.69 -2.97 -8.51
CA PHE A 278 10.97 -3.60 -8.15
C PHE A 278 11.01 -5.10 -8.45
N ALA A 279 9.88 -5.82 -8.33
CA ALA A 279 9.78 -7.22 -8.78
C ALA A 279 10.09 -7.33 -10.29
N GLY A 280 9.46 -6.48 -11.10
CA GLY A 280 9.70 -6.44 -12.54
C GLY A 280 11.14 -6.04 -12.87
N ALA A 281 11.68 -5.01 -12.23
CA ALA A 281 13.07 -4.59 -12.44
C ALA A 281 14.07 -5.71 -12.11
N TRP A 282 13.84 -6.41 -10.99
CA TRP A 282 14.64 -7.57 -10.60
C TRP A 282 14.56 -8.68 -11.64
N LEU A 283 13.36 -9.06 -12.10
CA LEU A 283 13.16 -10.10 -13.10
C LEU A 283 13.85 -9.73 -14.43
N PHE A 284 13.57 -8.53 -14.96
CA PHE A 284 14.15 -8.04 -16.20
C PHE A 284 15.68 -7.98 -16.16
N SER A 285 16.27 -7.55 -15.03
CA SER A 285 17.72 -7.49 -14.87
C SER A 285 18.43 -8.84 -15.04
N ARG A 286 17.72 -9.96 -14.85
CA ARG A 286 18.29 -11.32 -15.03
C ARG A 286 18.31 -11.78 -16.49
N TYR A 287 17.48 -11.19 -17.34
CA TYR A 287 17.42 -11.49 -18.77
C TYR A 287 18.16 -10.45 -19.61
N LEU A 288 18.19 -9.20 -19.14
CA LEU A 288 18.78 -8.04 -19.80
C LEU A 288 19.71 -7.31 -18.82
N PRO A 289 20.87 -7.89 -18.45
CA PRO A 289 21.75 -7.34 -17.40
C PRO A 289 22.30 -5.96 -17.74
N ARG A 290 22.53 -5.66 -19.03
CA ARG A 290 22.95 -4.33 -19.49
C ARG A 290 21.88 -3.24 -19.22
N GLY A 291 20.61 -3.62 -19.18
CA GLY A 291 19.49 -2.70 -18.88
C GLY A 291 19.21 -2.52 -17.38
N ARG A 292 19.98 -3.17 -16.49
CA ARG A 292 19.71 -3.18 -15.05
C ARG A 292 19.55 -1.77 -14.46
N GLY A 293 20.45 -0.85 -14.80
CA GLY A 293 20.38 0.53 -14.33
C GLY A 293 19.04 1.19 -14.67
N LEU A 294 18.64 1.13 -15.94
CA LEU A 294 17.38 1.68 -16.42
C LEU A 294 16.17 1.09 -15.69
N PHE A 295 16.13 -0.23 -15.51
CA PHE A 295 14.99 -0.88 -14.85
C PHE A 295 14.82 -0.45 -13.40
N TYR A 296 15.92 -0.34 -12.64
CA TYR A 296 15.86 0.15 -11.25
C TYR A 296 15.62 1.66 -11.18
N THR A 297 16.07 2.45 -12.15
CA THR A 297 15.68 3.87 -12.25
C THR A 297 14.18 4.02 -12.44
N LEU A 298 13.59 3.26 -13.38
CA LEU A 298 12.13 3.27 -13.60
C LEU A 298 11.38 2.81 -12.34
N ALA A 299 11.82 1.74 -11.70
CA ALA A 299 11.22 1.27 -10.47
C ALA A 299 11.32 2.31 -9.33
N SER A 300 12.45 3.01 -9.23
CA SER A 300 12.66 4.07 -8.25
C SER A 300 11.78 5.28 -8.51
N LEU A 301 11.56 5.66 -9.77
CA LEU A 301 10.64 6.74 -10.13
C LEU A 301 9.18 6.39 -9.77
N VAL A 302 8.77 5.14 -9.98
CA VAL A 302 7.44 4.65 -9.56
C VAL A 302 7.32 4.60 -8.04
N ALA A 303 8.36 4.18 -7.33
CA ALA A 303 8.39 4.18 -5.86
C ALA A 303 8.29 5.61 -5.30
N PHE A 304 9.09 6.53 -5.83
CA PHE A 304 9.10 7.94 -5.46
C PHE A 304 7.75 8.61 -5.73
N SER A 305 7.12 8.32 -6.88
CA SER A 305 5.81 8.89 -7.20
C SER A 305 4.74 8.52 -6.18
N ARG A 306 4.84 7.38 -5.47
CA ARG A 306 3.85 7.00 -4.46
C ARG A 306 3.92 7.87 -3.21
N ILE A 307 5.09 8.40 -2.88
CA ILE A 307 5.30 9.34 -1.76
C ILE A 307 4.90 10.74 -2.22
N TYR A 308 5.40 11.16 -3.38
CA TYR A 308 5.10 12.47 -3.98
C TYR A 308 3.59 12.68 -4.14
N LEU A 309 2.84 11.70 -4.68
CA LEU A 309 1.39 11.83 -4.91
C LEU A 309 0.53 11.72 -3.62
N GLY A 310 1.14 11.52 -2.45
CA GLY A 310 0.42 11.46 -1.17
C GLY A 310 -0.09 10.08 -0.76
N ASP A 311 0.18 9.05 -1.54
CA ASP A 311 -0.47 7.75 -1.37
C ASP A 311 0.15 6.86 -0.30
N HIS A 312 1.46 6.96 -0.07
CA HIS A 312 2.23 6.02 0.75
C HIS A 312 3.34 6.70 1.55
N TYR A 313 3.62 6.16 2.73
CA TYR A 313 4.80 6.52 3.50
C TYR A 313 6.07 5.91 2.88
N PRO A 314 7.25 6.52 3.08
CA PRO A 314 8.54 5.96 2.69
C PRO A 314 8.74 4.50 3.12
N ALA A 315 8.39 4.13 4.36
CA ALA A 315 8.52 2.74 4.82
C ALA A 315 7.62 1.76 4.05
N ASP A 316 6.44 2.19 3.61
CA ASP A 316 5.54 1.37 2.78
C ASP A 316 6.19 1.05 1.42
N VAL A 317 6.88 2.04 0.85
CA VAL A 317 7.57 1.98 -0.44
C VAL A 317 8.82 1.12 -0.37
N VAL A 318 9.65 1.30 0.66
CA VAL A 318 10.86 0.49 0.89
C VAL A 318 10.49 -0.96 1.12
N SER A 319 9.50 -1.21 2.00
CA SER A 319 9.06 -2.57 2.32
C SER A 319 8.38 -3.24 1.13
N GLY A 320 7.53 -2.51 0.39
CA GLY A 320 6.93 -3.00 -0.85
C GLY A 320 7.99 -3.41 -1.87
N SER A 321 8.99 -2.56 -2.10
CA SER A 321 10.10 -2.84 -3.01
C SER A 321 10.88 -4.10 -2.63
N ALA A 322 11.24 -4.24 -1.34
CA ALA A 322 11.96 -5.40 -0.83
C ALA A 322 11.16 -6.69 -0.95
N LEU A 323 9.89 -6.68 -0.52
CA LEU A 323 8.98 -7.82 -0.60
C LEU A 323 8.70 -8.24 -2.04
N GLY A 324 8.53 -7.28 -2.95
CA GLY A 324 8.33 -7.55 -4.37
C GLY A 324 9.49 -8.34 -4.98
N MET A 325 10.73 -7.89 -4.74
CA MET A 325 11.93 -8.62 -5.20
C MET A 325 12.04 -10.00 -4.54
N LEU A 326 11.76 -10.09 -3.24
CA LEU A 326 11.82 -11.34 -2.48
C LEU A 326 10.84 -12.38 -3.04
N PHE A 327 9.57 -12.02 -3.19
CA PHE A 327 8.53 -12.95 -3.69
C PHE A 327 8.74 -13.31 -5.16
N ALA A 328 9.18 -12.37 -5.99
CA ALA A 328 9.53 -12.68 -7.38
C ALA A 328 10.69 -13.67 -7.43
N GLY A 329 11.73 -13.46 -6.62
CA GLY A 329 12.89 -14.36 -6.54
C GLY A 329 12.53 -15.74 -6.00
N TRP A 330 11.73 -15.79 -4.93
CA TRP A 330 11.25 -17.02 -4.33
C TRP A 330 10.40 -17.84 -5.30
N THR A 331 9.40 -17.21 -5.92
CA THR A 331 8.51 -17.87 -6.89
C THR A 331 9.30 -18.40 -8.09
N ARG A 332 10.24 -17.60 -8.62
CA ARG A 332 11.12 -18.02 -9.71
C ARG A 332 11.95 -19.24 -9.33
N ARG A 333 12.56 -19.26 -8.14
CA ARG A 333 13.35 -20.41 -7.65
C ARG A 333 12.49 -21.67 -7.51
N LEU A 334 11.28 -21.53 -6.96
CA LEU A 334 10.35 -22.65 -6.83
C LEU A 334 9.94 -23.25 -8.18
N LEU A 335 9.63 -22.40 -9.17
CA LEU A 335 9.31 -22.85 -10.52
C LEU A 335 10.50 -23.56 -11.19
N GLY A 336 11.73 -23.05 -10.99
CA GLY A 336 12.95 -23.70 -11.44
C GLY A 336 13.18 -25.06 -10.77
N TRP A 337 13.00 -25.16 -9.46
CA TRP A 337 13.15 -26.39 -8.68
C TRP A 337 12.10 -27.46 -9.07
N ARG A 338 10.84 -27.08 -9.27
CA ARG A 338 9.79 -28.00 -9.75
C ARG A 338 10.09 -28.54 -11.16
N GLY A 339 10.70 -27.72 -12.01
CA GLY A 339 11.22 -28.16 -13.31
C GLY A 339 12.31 -29.23 -13.18
N LYS A 340 13.26 -29.04 -12.25
CA LYS A 340 14.31 -30.02 -11.94
C LYS A 340 13.71 -31.32 -11.37
N ARG A 341 12.80 -31.25 -10.39
CA ARG A 341 12.17 -32.44 -9.80
C ARG A 341 11.34 -33.25 -10.79
N ARG A 342 10.57 -32.61 -11.67
CA ARG A 342 9.83 -33.31 -12.73
C ARG A 342 10.75 -34.04 -13.71
N PHE A 343 11.95 -33.51 -13.92
CA PHE A 343 12.96 -34.14 -14.75
C PHE A 343 13.65 -35.30 -14.01
N VAL A 344 14.04 -35.12 -12.75
CA VAL A 344 14.57 -36.23 -11.91
C VAL A 344 13.54 -37.36 -11.82
N ALA A 345 12.27 -37.05 -11.54
CA ALA A 345 11.19 -38.04 -11.51
C ALA A 345 10.83 -38.62 -12.90
N PHE A 346 11.30 -38.03 -14.00
CA PHE A 346 11.23 -38.63 -15.33
C PHE A 346 12.39 -39.61 -15.55
N LEU A 347 13.59 -39.29 -15.06
CA LEU A 347 14.74 -40.19 -15.08
C LEU A 347 14.50 -41.41 -14.19
N ASP A 348 14.01 -41.18 -12.98
CA ASP A 348 13.69 -42.20 -11.97
C ASP A 348 12.59 -43.17 -12.43
N ARG A 349 11.63 -42.70 -13.23
CA ARG A 349 10.53 -43.51 -13.78
C ARG A 349 10.91 -44.30 -15.03
N HIS A 350 12.14 -44.11 -15.52
CA HIS A 350 12.69 -44.85 -16.64
C HIS A 350 13.93 -45.62 -16.14
N ASP A 351 13.66 -46.75 -15.46
CA ASP A 351 14.62 -47.71 -14.91
C ASP A 351 15.94 -47.80 -15.71
N SER A 352 16.96 -47.11 -15.21
CA SER A 352 18.39 -47.25 -15.57
C SER A 352 19.28 -46.25 -14.80
N VAL A 353 18.86 -45.76 -13.62
CA VAL A 353 19.57 -44.66 -12.90
C VAL A 353 20.44 -45.15 -11.75
N ASP A 354 20.28 -46.41 -11.30
CA ASP A 354 21.12 -46.98 -10.23
C ASP A 354 22.60 -47.13 -10.63
N GLU A 355 22.94 -46.95 -11.91
CA GLU A 355 24.32 -47.02 -12.43
C GLU A 355 24.90 -45.67 -12.88
N MET A 356 24.34 -44.52 -12.46
CA MET A 356 24.94 -43.21 -12.80
C MET A 356 25.80 -42.64 -11.67
N PRO A 357 27.12 -42.97 -11.61
CA PRO A 357 28.04 -42.28 -10.73
C PRO A 357 28.08 -40.78 -11.10
N GLY A 358 28.00 -39.92 -10.08
CA GLY A 358 28.06 -38.46 -10.26
C GLY A 358 26.72 -37.76 -10.46
N LEU A 359 25.57 -38.37 -10.14
CA LEU A 359 24.24 -37.74 -10.27
C LEU A 359 24.16 -36.36 -9.58
N ALA A 360 24.81 -36.18 -8.43
CA ALA A 360 24.88 -34.89 -7.75
C ALA A 360 25.63 -33.81 -8.56
N GLU A 361 26.76 -34.17 -9.19
CA GLU A 361 27.55 -33.29 -10.05
C GLU A 361 26.80 -32.99 -11.35
N ALA A 362 26.06 -33.96 -11.89
CA ALA A 362 25.22 -33.76 -13.05
C ALA A 362 24.07 -32.77 -12.77
N LEU A 363 23.45 -32.84 -11.59
CA LEU A 363 22.44 -31.88 -11.13
C LEU A 363 23.02 -30.47 -10.89
N GLN A 364 24.29 -30.39 -10.47
CA GLN A 364 25.05 -29.15 -10.31
C GLN A 364 25.36 -28.51 -11.68
N GLU A 365 25.90 -29.28 -12.64
CA GLU A 365 26.19 -28.79 -13.99
C GLU A 365 24.93 -28.34 -14.76
N MET A 366 23.79 -29.01 -14.54
CA MET A 366 22.49 -28.56 -15.03
C MET A 366 22.08 -27.21 -14.42
N SER A 367 22.37 -27.00 -13.14
CA SER A 367 22.11 -25.73 -12.44
C SER A 367 22.81 -24.56 -13.12
N ASP A 368 24.02 -24.81 -13.60
CA ASP A 368 24.89 -23.83 -14.24
C ASP A 368 24.64 -23.71 -15.75
N GLY A 369 23.66 -24.46 -16.28
CA GLY A 369 23.29 -24.43 -17.68
C GLY A 369 24.26 -25.15 -18.63
N LYS A 370 25.13 -26.01 -18.10
CA LYS A 370 26.14 -26.77 -18.86
C LYS A 370 25.55 -28.06 -19.45
N TRP A 371 24.55 -27.90 -20.33
CA TRP A 371 23.81 -29.03 -20.92
C TRP A 371 24.58 -29.81 -22.01
N GLU A 372 25.70 -29.27 -22.49
CA GLU A 372 26.55 -29.92 -23.49
C GLU A 372 27.61 -30.83 -22.85
N SER A 373 28.22 -30.42 -21.73
CA SER A 373 29.15 -31.28 -20.97
C SER A 373 28.47 -32.57 -20.49
N LEU A 374 27.21 -32.46 -20.04
CA LEU A 374 26.39 -33.60 -19.66
C LEU A 374 26.09 -34.55 -20.82
N ARG A 375 26.05 -34.03 -22.05
CA ARG A 375 25.74 -34.81 -23.25
C ARG A 375 26.96 -35.58 -23.75
N GLU A 376 28.13 -34.96 -23.64
CA GLU A 376 29.43 -35.56 -23.95
C GLU A 376 29.86 -36.62 -22.93
N ARG A 377 29.44 -36.46 -21.67
CA ARG A 377 29.75 -37.42 -20.60
C ARG A 377 28.93 -38.71 -20.66
N TYR A 378 27.74 -38.67 -21.28
CA TYR A 378 26.84 -39.84 -21.39
C TYR A 378 26.28 -40.02 -22.82
N PRO A 379 27.12 -40.21 -23.84
CA PRO A 379 26.70 -40.30 -25.25
C PRO A 379 25.80 -41.51 -25.54
N GLU A 380 25.97 -42.62 -24.83
CA GLU A 380 25.21 -43.87 -25.03
C GLU A 380 23.74 -43.77 -24.60
N HIS A 381 23.39 -42.86 -23.69
CA HIS A 381 22.02 -42.73 -23.17
C HIS A 381 21.14 -41.87 -24.09
N ARG A 382 20.75 -42.41 -25.26
CA ARG A 382 19.93 -41.69 -26.26
C ARG A 382 18.70 -40.99 -25.68
N ARG A 383 17.96 -41.65 -24.78
CA ARG A 383 16.74 -41.08 -24.15
C ARG A 383 17.06 -39.91 -23.22
N LEU A 384 18.13 -40.00 -22.44
CA LEU A 384 18.65 -38.91 -21.62
C LEU A 384 19.08 -37.75 -22.53
N ASN A 385 19.82 -38.04 -23.60
CA ASN A 385 20.26 -37.05 -24.56
C ASN A 385 19.08 -36.36 -25.28
N ASP A 386 17.99 -37.06 -25.58
CA ASP A 386 16.77 -36.47 -26.12
C ASP A 386 16.01 -35.64 -25.08
N ALA A 387 16.01 -36.05 -23.82
CA ALA A 387 15.42 -35.29 -22.73
C ALA A 387 16.23 -34.02 -22.41
N LEU A 388 17.57 -34.10 -22.43
CA LEU A 388 18.51 -32.98 -22.33
C LEU A 388 18.44 -32.08 -23.57
N ARG A 389 18.23 -32.60 -24.78
CA ARG A 389 17.93 -31.80 -25.98
C ARG A 389 16.61 -31.05 -25.83
N ARG A 390 15.57 -31.68 -25.29
CA ARG A 390 14.28 -31.04 -25.02
C ARG A 390 14.39 -29.97 -23.93
N GLN A 391 15.11 -30.25 -22.84
CA GLN A 391 15.40 -29.31 -21.75
C GLN A 391 16.26 -28.13 -22.22
N SER A 392 17.36 -28.39 -22.93
CA SER A 392 18.23 -27.33 -23.48
C SER A 392 17.51 -26.48 -24.52
N ARG A 393 16.64 -27.06 -25.36
CA ARG A 393 15.74 -26.29 -26.25
C ARG A 393 14.68 -25.48 -25.50
N ARG A 394 14.24 -25.94 -24.33
CA ARG A 394 13.34 -25.17 -23.43
C ARG A 394 14.06 -24.07 -22.67
N ALA A 395 15.36 -24.23 -22.41
CA ALA A 395 16.21 -23.31 -21.66
C ALA A 395 16.93 -22.26 -22.55
N ARG A 396 17.20 -22.55 -23.83
CA ARG A 396 17.73 -21.62 -24.84
C ARG A 396 16.66 -20.71 -25.42
#